data_AF-A0A401P048-F1
#
_entry.id   AF-A0A401P048-F1
#
_cell.length_a   1.000
_cell.length_b   1.000
_cell.length_c   1.000
_cell.angle_alpha   90.00
_cell.angle_beta   90.00
_cell.angle_gamma   90.00
#
_symmetry.space_group_name_H-M   'P 1'
#
loop_
_entity.id
_entity.type
_entity.pdbx_description
1 polymer ?
#
loop_
_entity_poly.entity_id
_entity_poly.type
_entity_poly.pdbx_seq_one_letter_code
_entity_poly.pdbx_strand_id
1 'polypeptide(L)' 'ILEANGHRWILEQFLDWNTVELIVKGESVFKCNIKDLDFGGDGKLDPICKEAVKAVRDAY' A
#
# COMPACT_ATOMS: atom_id res chain seq x y z
N ILE A 1 -9.99 -9.42 -28.18
CA ILE A 1 -11.45 -9.66 -27.95
C ILE A 1 -12.19 -8.33 -27.83
N LEU A 2 -11.81 -7.41 -26.94
CA LEU A 2 -12.51 -6.13 -26.76
C LEU A 2 -12.49 -5.23 -28.00
N GLU A 3 -11.31 -4.95 -28.56
CA GLU A 3 -11.18 -4.12 -29.78
C GLU A 3 -11.79 -4.78 -31.01
N ALA A 4 -11.63 -6.10 -31.14
CA ALA A 4 -12.22 -6.89 -32.23
C ALA A 4 -13.76 -6.86 -32.25
N ASN A 5 -14.39 -6.58 -31.09
CA ASN A 5 -15.84 -6.41 -30.95
C ASN A 5 -16.27 -4.93 -30.97
N GLY A 6 -15.37 -4.00 -31.33
CA GLY A 6 -15.66 -2.57 -31.45
C GLY A 6 -15.63 -1.79 -30.13
N HIS A 7 -15.23 -2.40 -29.03
CA HIS A 7 -15.08 -1.70 -27.75
C HIS A 7 -13.76 -0.94 -27.70
N ARG A 8 -13.84 0.33 -27.28
CA ARG A 8 -12.66 1.14 -26.92
C ARG A 8 -12.41 1.00 -25.43
N TRP A 9 -11.14 0.86 -25.05
CA TRP A 9 -10.72 0.82 -23.66
C TRP A 9 -9.61 1.85 -23.43
N ILE A 10 -9.49 2.30 -22.19
CA ILE A 10 -8.47 3.25 -21.75
C ILE A 10 -7.73 2.58 -20.59
N LEU A 11 -6.39 2.60 -20.65
CA LEU A 11 -5.56 2.25 -19.52
C LEU A 11 -5.25 3.51 -18.73
N GLU A 12 -5.70 3.57 -17.49
CA GLU A 12 -5.37 4.67 -16.58
C GLU A 12 -4.61 4.13 -15.38
N GLN A 13 -3.54 4.83 -15.00
CA GLN A 13 -2.78 4.49 -13.82
C GLN A 13 -3.48 5.09 -12.60
N PHE A 14 -3.90 4.23 -11.68
CA PHE A 14 -4.39 4.65 -10.37
C PHE A 14 -3.21 4.79 -9.41
N LEU A 15 -2.95 6.01 -8.92
CA LEU A 15 -1.78 6.33 -8.08
C LEU A 15 -1.80 5.59 -6.73
N ASP A 16 -2.98 5.32 -6.22
CA ASP A 16 -3.28 4.75 -4.92
C ASP A 16 -3.40 3.23 -4.93
N TRP A 17 -3.39 2.58 -6.12
CA TRP A 17 -3.60 1.13 -6.26
C TRP A 17 -2.69 0.27 -5.37
N ASN A 18 -1.45 0.71 -5.15
CA ASN A 18 -0.46 -0.01 -4.34
C ASN A 18 -0.18 0.68 -3.01
N THR A 19 -0.95 1.70 -2.64
CA THR A 19 -0.73 2.43 -1.40
C THR A 19 -1.26 1.64 -0.22
N VAL A 20 -0.43 1.45 0.81
CA VAL A 20 -0.85 1.03 2.15
C VAL A 20 -0.79 2.26 3.05
N GLU A 21 -1.91 2.56 3.72
CA GLU A 21 -1.99 3.63 4.71
C GLU A 21 -2.42 3.10 6.06
N LEU A 22 -1.78 3.63 7.12
CA LEU A 22 -2.16 3.37 8.49
C LEU A 22 -2.82 4.62 9.06
N ILE A 23 -4.11 4.50 9.36
CA ILE A 23 -4.93 5.61 9.85
C ILE A 23 -5.19 5.40 11.35
N VAL A 24 -4.82 6.39 12.16
CA VAL A 24 -5.06 6.40 13.60
C VAL A 24 -5.81 7.68 13.96
N LYS A 25 -6.95 7.54 14.64
CA LYS A 25 -7.88 8.65 14.97
C LYS A 25 -8.27 9.52 13.75
N GLY A 26 -8.34 8.93 12.57
CA GLY A 26 -8.72 9.63 11.34
C GLY A 26 -7.57 10.33 10.62
N GLU A 27 -6.35 10.26 11.14
CA GLU A 27 -5.15 10.83 10.52
C GLU A 27 -4.26 9.72 9.96
N SER A 28 -3.74 9.91 8.75
CA SER A 28 -2.77 9.00 8.14
C SER A 28 -1.41 9.21 8.79
N VAL A 29 -0.96 8.24 9.60
CA VAL A 29 0.30 8.33 10.37
C VAL A 29 1.45 7.60 9.70
N PHE A 30 1.17 6.75 8.72
CA PHE A 30 2.18 6.02 7.95
C PHE A 30 1.65 5.64 6.58
N LYS A 31 2.52 5.70 5.56
CA LYS A 31 2.20 5.33 4.18
C LYS A 31 3.40 4.63 3.52
N CYS A 32 3.16 3.51 2.84
CA CYS A 32 4.16 2.84 2.02
C CYS A 32 3.55 2.23 0.75
N ASN A 33 4.38 1.73 -0.16
CA ASN A 33 3.93 0.91 -1.27
C ASN A 33 3.83 -0.55 -0.82
N ILE A 34 2.75 -1.26 -1.16
CA ILE A 34 2.56 -2.67 -0.84
C ILE A 34 3.67 -3.55 -1.41
N LYS A 35 4.32 -3.13 -2.51
CA LYS A 35 5.43 -3.84 -3.14
C LYS A 35 6.75 -3.72 -2.39
N ASP A 36 6.84 -2.78 -1.44
CA ASP A 36 8.03 -2.60 -0.61
C ASP A 36 8.00 -3.52 0.61
N LEU A 37 6.82 -4.02 0.99
CA LEU A 37 6.64 -4.93 2.13
C LEU A 37 7.22 -6.31 1.82
N ASP A 38 8.12 -6.79 2.68
CA ASP A 38 8.56 -8.17 2.66
C ASP A 38 7.60 -9.03 3.50
N PHE A 39 6.76 -9.80 2.82
CA PHE A 39 5.83 -10.71 3.50
C PHE A 39 6.52 -11.97 4.04
N GLY A 40 7.73 -12.28 3.57
CA GLY A 40 8.60 -13.32 4.09
C GLY A 40 7.93 -14.65 4.46
N GLY A 41 8.61 -15.40 5.34
CA GLY A 41 8.11 -16.65 5.94
C GLY A 41 8.97 -17.10 7.13
N ASP A 42 9.92 -16.28 7.56
CA ASP A 42 10.87 -16.57 8.63
C ASP A 42 10.32 -16.19 10.02
N GLY A 43 9.08 -15.71 10.08
CA GLY A 43 8.39 -15.30 11.31
C GLY A 43 8.87 -13.96 11.89
N LYS A 44 9.78 -13.23 11.21
CA LYS A 44 10.22 -11.92 11.66
C LYS A 44 9.33 -10.81 11.13
N LEU A 45 9.23 -9.73 11.90
CA LEU A 45 8.57 -8.52 11.43
C LEU A 45 9.43 -7.82 10.38
N ASP A 46 8.81 -7.57 9.23
CA ASP A 46 9.35 -6.76 8.15
C ASP A 46 9.87 -5.39 8.64
N PRO A 47 11.01 -4.90 8.13
CA PRO A 47 11.57 -3.61 8.54
C PRO A 47 10.63 -2.42 8.36
N ILE A 48 9.86 -2.36 7.28
CA ILE A 48 8.90 -1.29 7.00
C ILE A 48 7.75 -1.35 8.01
N CYS A 49 7.32 -2.55 8.38
CA CYS A 49 6.34 -2.72 9.46
C CYS A 49 6.86 -2.24 10.82
N LYS A 50 8.17 -2.33 11.10
CA LYS A 50 8.76 -1.72 12.32
C LYS A 50 8.67 -0.19 12.28
N GLU A 51 8.87 0.42 11.12
CA GLU A 51 8.70 1.86 10.94
C GLU A 51 7.23 2.27 11.14
N ALA A 52 6.28 1.48 10.63
CA ALA A 52 4.86 1.70 10.85
C ALA A 52 4.50 1.65 12.35
N VAL A 53 5.00 0.66 13.09
CA VAL A 53 4.80 0.58 14.55
C VAL A 53 5.38 1.79 15.26
N LYS A 54 6.57 2.24 14.86
CA LYS A 54 7.18 3.45 15.41
C LYS A 54 6.32 4.68 15.12
N ALA A 55 5.84 4.84 13.88
CA ALA A 55 5.00 5.97 13.49
C ALA A 55 3.71 6.06 14.30
N VAL A 56 3.05 4.92 14.59
CA VAL A 56 1.88 4.89 15.47
C VAL A 56 2.21 5.33 16.89
N ARG A 57 3.32 4.83 17.44
CA ARG A 57 3.75 5.17 18.80
C ARG A 57 4.21 6.61 18.93
N ASP A 58 4.83 7.17 17.89
CA ASP A 58 5.29 8.56 17.91
C ASP A 58 4.11 9.54 17.71
N ALA A 59 2.97 9.07 17.19
CA ALA A 59 1.75 9.85 17.07
C ALA A 59 1.00 10.05 18.41
N TYR A 60 1.23 9.20 19.43
CA TYR A 60 0.53 9.24 20.73
C TYR A 60 1.33 8.63 21.89
#